data_AF-A0A316MC52-F1
#
_entry.id   AF-A0A316MC52-F1
#
_cell.length_a   1.000
_cell.length_b   1.000
_cell.length_c   1.000
_cell.angle_alpha   90.00
_cell.angle_beta   90.00
_cell.angle_gamma   90.00
#
_symmetry.space_group_name_H-M   'P 1'
#
loop_
_entity.id
_entity.type
_entity.pdbx_description
1 polymer ?
#
loop_
_entity_poly.entity_id
_entity_poly.type
_entity_poly.pdbx_seq_one_letter_code
_entity_poly.pdbx_strand_id
1 'polypeptide(L)'
;MFSQKTLDFLFENRLRDDKGWFTEHKSTYNEHVLLPLKELATALTPAVSAIDDRIVTTPGVGKTISRIYRDTRFSRDKTIFR
;
A
#
# COMPACT_ATOMS: atom_id res chain seq x y z
N MET A 1 2.63 10.40 -7.91
CA MET A 1 3.89 9.82 -8.45
C MET A 1 4.81 9.35 -7.32
N PHE A 2 5.53 8.24 -7.51
CA PHE A 2 6.50 7.71 -6.54
C PHE A 2 7.72 8.62 -6.37
N SER A 3 8.28 8.67 -5.16
CA SER A 3 9.49 9.43 -4.86
C SER A 3 10.31 8.74 -3.77
N GLN A 4 11.49 9.27 -3.44
CA GLN A 4 12.31 8.78 -2.34
C GLN A 4 11.52 8.72 -1.01
N LYS A 5 10.62 9.69 -0.79
CA LYS A 5 9.74 9.73 0.39
C LYS A 5 8.85 8.49 0.53
N THR A 6 8.49 7.82 -0.57
CA THR A 6 7.76 6.56 -0.52
C THR A 6 8.61 5.49 0.16
N LEU A 7 9.87 5.35 -0.25
CA LEU A 7 10.78 4.34 0.29
C LEU A 7 11.15 4.66 1.73
N ASP A 8 11.44 5.93 2.02
CA ASP A 8 11.77 6.40 3.36
C ASP A 8 10.63 6.11 4.34
N PHE A 9 9.38 6.41 3.95
CA PHE A 9 8.21 6.11 4.77
C PHE A 9 8.06 4.62 5.04
N LEU A 10 8.17 3.77 4.01
CA LEU A 10 8.01 2.32 4.18
C LEU A 10 9.10 1.75 5.09
N PHE A 11 10.33 2.23 4.94
CA PHE A 11 11.45 1.84 5.80
C PHE A 11 11.23 2.27 7.25
N GLU A 12 10.88 3.54 7.49
CA GLU A 12 10.66 4.04 8.86
C GLU A 12 9.44 3.37 9.51
N ASN A 13 8.36 3.17 8.76
CA ASN A 13 7.17 2.49 9.26
C ASN A 13 7.48 1.05 9.71
N ARG A 14 8.33 0.34 8.95
CA ARG A 14 8.80 -0.99 9.33
C ARG A 14 9.74 -0.98 10.54
N LEU A 15 10.59 0.05 10.64
CA LEU A 15 11.54 0.19 11.75
C LEU A 15 10.85 0.53 13.07
N ARG A 16 9.85 1.42 13.02
CA ARG A 16 9.04 1.85 14.18
C ARG A 16 8.09 0.75 14.62
N ASP A 17 7.44 0.09 13.66
CA ASP A 17 6.43 -0.94 13.83
C ASP A 17 5.32 -0.59 14.86
N ASP A 18 4.97 0.68 14.97
CA ASP A 18 4.06 1.21 15.98
C ASP A 18 2.79 1.81 15.38
N LYS A 19 1.64 1.51 15.99
CA LYS A 19 0.33 1.97 15.49
C LYS A 19 0.07 3.45 15.77
N GLY A 20 0.59 3.98 16.87
CA GLY A 20 0.47 5.40 17.22
C GLY A 20 1.22 6.24 16.20
N TRP A 21 2.49 5.91 15.97
CA TRP A 21 3.34 6.52 14.97
C TRP A 21 2.71 6.47 13.58
N PHE A 22 2.20 5.31 13.14
CA PHE A 22 1.52 5.21 11.85
C PHE A 22 0.29 6.12 11.75
N THR A 23 -0.47 6.25 12.84
CA THR A 23 -1.67 7.10 12.88
C THR A 23 -1.30 8.57 12.71
N GLU A 24 -0.24 9.02 13.39
CA GLU A 24 0.30 10.37 13.28
C GLU A 24 0.84 10.66 11.87
N HIS A 25 1.44 9.67 11.20
CA HIS A 25 2.06 9.80 9.88
C HIS A 25 1.14 9.32 8.72
N LYS A 26 -0.16 9.13 9.00
CA LYS A 26 -1.12 8.59 8.04
C LYS A 26 -1.31 9.49 6.81
N SER A 27 -1.18 10.81 6.97
CA SER A 27 -1.20 11.75 5.85
C SER A 27 -0.06 11.48 4.87
N THR A 28 1.16 11.32 5.38
CA THR A 28 2.36 10.98 4.60
C THR A 28 2.18 9.65 3.86
N TYR A 29 1.62 8.62 4.51
CA TYR A 29 1.26 7.37 3.86
C TYR A 29 0.28 7.58 2.71
N ASN A 30 -0.79 8.36 2.94
CA ASN A 30 -1.82 8.59 1.94
C ASN A 30 -1.26 9.31 0.71
N GLU A 31 -0.42 10.32 0.92
CA GLU A 31 0.13 11.16 -0.13
C GLU A 31 1.26 10.46 -0.91
N HIS A 32 2.22 9.86 -0.21
CA HIS A 32 3.45 9.37 -0.83
C HIS A 32 3.44 7.88 -1.14
N VAL A 33 2.48 7.11 -0.61
CA VAL A 33 2.38 5.66 -0.87
C VAL A 33 1.05 5.32 -1.55
N LEU A 34 -0.07 5.63 -0.89
CA LEU A 34 -1.38 5.16 -1.35
C LEU A 34 -1.82 5.85 -2.65
N LEU A 35 -1.65 7.17 -2.76
CA LEU A 35 -2.02 7.92 -3.95
C LEU A 35 -1.22 7.44 -5.20
N PRO A 36 0.13 7.35 -5.17
CA PRO A 36 0.90 6.79 -6.28
C PRO A 36 0.51 5.36 -6.66
N LEU A 37 0.18 4.50 -5.69
CA LEU A 37 -0.30 3.14 -5.99
C LEU A 37 -1.66 3.14 -6.68
N LYS A 38 -2.57 4.05 -6.31
CA LYS A 38 -3.86 4.22 -6.99
C LYS A 38 -3.67 4.73 -8.42
N GLU A 39 -2.78 5.69 -8.63
CA GLU A 39 -2.43 6.19 -9.95
C GLU A 39 -1.90 5.05 -10.84
N LEU A 40 -0.97 4.24 -10.31
CA LEU A 40 -0.43 3.08 -11.03
C LEU A 40 -1.53 2.06 -11.39
N ALA A 41 -2.36 1.67 -10.43
CA ALA A 41 -3.46 0.73 -10.68
C ALA A 41 -4.46 1.25 -11.72
N THR A 42 -4.72 2.57 -11.70
CA THR A 42 -5.58 3.23 -12.69
C THR A 42 -4.93 3.18 -14.08
N ALA A 43 -3.65 3.50 -14.19
CA ALA A 43 -2.91 3.48 -15.46
C ALA A 43 -2.83 2.07 -16.09
N LEU A 44 -2.79 1.02 -15.26
CA LEU A 44 -2.75 -0.37 -15.73
C LEU A 44 -4.13 -0.94 -16.10
N THR A 45 -5.22 -0.33 -15.62
CA THR A 45 -6.58 -0.84 -15.83
C THR A 45 -6.91 -1.10 -17.30
N PRO A 46 -6.67 -0.18 -18.25
CA PRO A 46 -7.01 -0.41 -19.66
C PRO A 46 -6.30 -1.62 -20.27
N ALA A 47 -5.02 -1.83 -19.92
CA ALA A 47 -4.25 -2.97 -20.41
C ALA A 47 -4.77 -4.30 -19.87
N VAL A 48 -5.18 -4.33 -18.60
CA VAL A 48 -5.78 -5.53 -17.99
C VAL A 48 -7.16 -5.81 -18.58
N SER A 49 -8.00 -4.78 -18.76
CA SER A 49 -9.34 -4.94 -19.35
C SER A 49 -9.29 -5.40 -20.82
N ALA A 50 -8.23 -5.06 -21.56
CA ALA A 50 -8.02 -5.57 -22.92
C ALA A 50 -7.70 -7.08 -22.96
N ILE A 51 -7.21 -7.64 -21.85
CA ILE A 51 -6.92 -9.09 -21.73
C ILE A 51 -8.18 -9.84 -21.29
N ASP A 52 -8.81 -9.41 -20.19
CA ASP A 52 -10.08 -9.95 -19.68
C ASP A 52 -10.81 -8.85 -18.90
N ASP A 53 -11.98 -8.44 -19.40
CA ASP A 53 -12.80 -7.38 -18.83
C ASP A 53 -13.50 -7.79 -17.53
N ARG A 54 -13.50 -9.08 -17.18
CA ARG A 54 -14.04 -9.60 -15.92
C ARG A 54 -13.08 -9.45 -14.75
N ILE A 55 -11.80 -9.10 -15.00
CA ILE A 55 -10.84 -8.84 -13.93
C ILE A 55 -11.17 -7.52 -13.25
N VAL A 56 -11.43 -7.56 -11.94
CA VAL A 56 -11.73 -6.37 -11.15
C VAL A 56 -10.44 -5.59 -10.84
N THR A 57 -10.31 -4.39 -11.40
CA THR A 57 -9.11 -3.54 -11.26
C THR A 57 -9.33 -2.30 -10.39
N THR A 58 -10.41 -2.24 -9.60
CA THR A 58 -10.74 -1.04 -8.81
C THR A 58 -9.57 -0.58 -7.90
N PRO A 59 -9.03 0.64 -8.10
CA PRO A 59 -7.90 1.17 -7.33
C PRO A 59 -8.24 1.35 -5.84
N GLY A 60 -7.75 0.44 -4.99
CA GLY A 60 -8.05 0.51 -3.56
C GLY A 60 -7.39 -0.57 -2.71
N VAL A 61 -7.25 -0.25 -1.42
CA VAL A 61 -6.70 -1.17 -0.42
C VAL A 61 -7.66 -2.36 -0.22
N GLY A 62 -7.12 -3.58 -0.23
CA GLY A 62 -7.91 -4.81 -0.20
C GLY A 62 -8.55 -5.17 -1.55
N LYS A 63 -8.21 -4.44 -2.62
CA LYS A 63 -8.56 -4.75 -4.01
C LYS A 63 -7.27 -4.93 -4.80
N THR A 64 -6.95 -4.00 -5.68
CA THR A 64 -5.68 -3.98 -6.43
C THR A 64 -4.48 -3.56 -5.59
N ILE A 65 -4.70 -2.97 -4.41
CA ILE A 65 -3.63 -2.54 -3.50
C ILE A 65 -3.67 -3.38 -2.22
N SER A 66 -2.52 -3.91 -1.80
CA SER A 66 -2.41 -4.68 -0.57
C SER A 66 -2.60 -3.83 0.69
N ARG A 67 -3.03 -4.46 1.79
CA ARG A 67 -3.08 -3.81 3.11
C ARG A 67 -1.67 -3.60 3.64
N ILE A 68 -1.43 -2.42 4.24
CA ILE A 68 -0.14 -2.11 4.88
C ILE A 68 0.07 -2.91 6.17
N TYR A 69 -1.01 -3.28 6.86
CA TYR A 69 -0.97 -4.19 8.00
C TYR A 69 -0.68 -5.62 7.54
N ARG A 70 0.22 -6.28 8.26
CA ARG A 70 0.50 -7.71 8.12
C ARG A 70 -0.52 -8.52 8.90
N ASP A 71 -0.92 -9.64 8.33
CA ASP A 71 -1.57 -10.69 9.10
C ASP A 71 -0.48 -11.50 9.81
N THR A 72 -0.41 -11.35 11.13
CA THR A 72 0.62 -11.99 11.96
C THR A 72 0.06 -13.12 12.82
N ARG A 73 -1.20 -13.53 12.63
CA ARG A 73 -1.84 -14.54 13.49
C ARG A 73 -1.03 -15.83 13.57
N PHE A 74 -0.59 -16.35 12.43
CA PHE A 74 0.17 -17.60 12.33
C PHE A 74 1.68 -17.40 12.14
N SER A 75 2.14 -16.15 12.09
CA SER A 75 3.56 -15.83 11.87
C SER A 75 4.35 -15.89 13.18
N ARG A 76 5.59 -16.41 13.14
CA ARG A 76 6.53 -16.31 14.28
C ARG A 76 6.97 -14.87 14.50
N ASP A 77 7.24 -14.16 13.40
CA ASP A 77 7.45 -12.72 13.39
C ASP A 77 6.10 -11.99 13.55
N LYS A 78 5.99 -11.17 14.60
CA LYS A 78 4.76 -10.45 14.96
C LYS A 78 4.75 -8.99 14.49
N THR A 79 5.70 -8.56 13.69
CA THR A 79 5.71 -7.16 13.26
C THR A 79 4.46 -6.80 12.47
N ILE A 80 3.87 -5.67 12.84
CA ILE A 80 2.54 -5.23 12.44
C ILE A 80 2.54 -4.71 11.00
N PHE A 81 3.59 -4.02 10.58
CA PHE A 81 3.64 -3.33 9.30
C PHE A 81 4.57 -4.01 8.28
N ARG A 82 4.21 -3.87 7.00
CA ARG A 82 5.03 -4.32 5.86
C ARG A 82 6.23 -3.43 5.64
#